data_AF-A0A2V6ZNF4-F1
#
_entry.id   AF-A0A2V6ZNF4-F1
#
_cell.length_a   1.000
_cell.length_b   1.000
_cell.length_c   1.000
_cell.angle_alpha   90.00
_cell.angle_beta   90.00
_cell.angle_gamma   90.00
#
_symmetry.space_group_name_H-M   'P 1'
#
loop_
_entity.id
_entity.type
_entity.pdbx_description
1 polymer ?
#
loop_
_entity_poly.entity_id
_entity_poly.type
_entity_poly.pdbx_seq_one_letter_code
_entity_poly.pdbx_strand_id
1 'polypeptide(L)' 'MSRYETNVVLYRLKKDPAFRNRFRADPRGSLAGVELTDEERDAFVRWDARKLNELGGSLHLLISIPGLDGH' A
#
# COMPACT_ATOMS: atom_id res chain seq x y z
N MET A 1 -13.65 1.38 -9.69
CA MET A 1 -12.65 0.29 -9.78
C MET A 1 -11.49 0.66 -8.85
N SER A 2 -11.54 0.32 -7.56
CA SER A 2 -10.55 0.85 -6.58
C SER A 2 -10.01 -0.21 -5.60
N ARG A 3 -10.84 -1.16 -5.16
CA ARG A 3 -10.41 -2.25 -4.26
C ARG A 3 -9.36 -3.18 -4.85
N TYR A 4 -9.40 -3.45 -6.15
CA TYR A 4 -8.49 -4.42 -6.78
C TYR A 4 -7.05 -3.93 -6.73
N GLU A 5 -6.79 -2.72 -7.22
CA GLU A 5 -5.44 -2.13 -7.25
C GLU A 5 -4.87 -1.93 -5.85
N THR A 6 -5.68 -1.43 -4.90
CA THR A 6 -5.28 -1.33 -3.49
C THR A 6 -4.81 -2.69 -2.94
N ASN A 7 -5.55 -3.78 -3.20
CA ASN A 7 -5.15 -5.11 -2.73
C ASN A 7 -3.96 -5.69 -3.51
N VAL A 8 -3.79 -5.38 -4.79
CA VAL A 8 -2.61 -5.75 -5.59
C VAL A 8 -1.35 -5.10 -5.01
N VAL A 9 -1.40 -3.80 -4.70
CA VAL A 9 -0.28 -3.09 -4.07
C VAL A 9 0.04 -3.71 -2.71
N LEU A 10 -0.96 -3.93 -1.85
CA LEU A 10 -0.75 -4.58 -0.55
C LEU A 10 -0.14 -5.98 -0.68
N TYR A 11 -0.60 -6.76 -1.64
CA TYR A 11 -0.05 -8.09 -1.90
C TYR A 11 1.40 -8.01 -2.39
N ARG A 12 1.71 -7.07 -3.29
CA ARG A 12 3.07 -6.83 -3.77
C ARG A 12 4.00 -6.37 -2.66
N LEU A 13 3.57 -5.45 -1.79
CA LEU A 13 4.33 -5.04 -0.62
C LEU A 13 4.61 -6.23 0.32
N LYS A 14 3.68 -7.16 0.46
CA LYS A 14 3.89 -8.38 1.27
C LYS A 14 4.90 -9.33 0.61
N LYS A 15 4.77 -9.57 -0.69
CA LYS A 15 5.46 -10.66 -1.40
C LYS A 15 6.76 -10.28 -2.10
N ASP A 16 6.96 -9.01 -2.46
CA ASP A 16 8.12 -8.51 -3.19
C ASP A 16 8.95 -7.59 -2.27
N PRO A 17 10.03 -8.10 -1.64
CA PRO A 17 10.90 -7.30 -0.78
C PRO A 17 11.58 -6.15 -1.52
N ALA A 18 11.88 -6.30 -2.82
CA ALA A 18 12.52 -5.25 -3.60
C ALA A 18 11.54 -4.08 -3.84
N PHE A 19 10.28 -4.40 -4.16
CA PHE A 19 9.23 -3.38 -4.23
C PHE A 19 8.98 -2.72 -2.89
N ARG A 20 8.91 -3.49 -1.80
CA ARG A 20 8.75 -2.95 -0.44
C ARG A 20 9.89 -2.02 -0.04
N ASN A 21 11.13 -2.37 -0.36
CA ASN A 21 12.28 -1.51 -0.07
C ASN A 21 12.25 -0.21 -0.90
N ARG A 22 11.89 -0.28 -2.18
CA ARG A 22 11.66 0.92 -3.01
C ARG A 22 10.54 1.78 -2.45
N PHE A 23 9.43 1.18 -2.07
CA PHE A 23 8.29 1.88 -1.47
C PHE A 23 8.67 2.60 -0.18
N ARG A 24 9.48 1.97 0.68
CA ARG A 24 9.97 2.61 1.92
C ARG A 24 10.91 3.79 1.65
N ALA A 25 11.69 3.74 0.58
CA ALA A 25 12.61 4.81 0.20
C ALA A 25 11.90 5.97 -0.52
N ASP A 26 10.93 5.66 -1.38
CA ASP A 26 10.14 6.62 -2.15
C ASP A 26 8.73 6.08 -2.42
N PRO A 27 7.78 6.31 -1.49
CA PRO A 27 6.42 5.82 -1.64
C PRO A 27 5.74 6.36 -2.89
N ARG A 28 5.88 7.66 -3.17
CA ARG A 28 5.22 8.31 -4.33
C ARG A 28 5.77 7.79 -5.65
N GLY A 29 7.09 7.76 -5.82
CA GLY A 29 7.69 7.26 -7.06
C GLY A 29 7.43 5.78 -7.28
N SER A 30 7.41 4.97 -6.22
CA SER A 30 7.09 3.53 -6.33
C SER A 30 5.65 3.24 -6.78
N LEU A 31 4.73 4.19 -6.62
CA LEU A 31 3.31 4.09 -7.00
C LEU A 31 2.95 4.82 -8.30
N ALA A 32 3.89 5.49 -8.96
CA ALA A 32 3.60 6.40 -10.09
C ALA A 32 2.95 5.73 -11.32
N GLY A 33 3.03 4.40 -11.44
CA GLY A 33 2.39 3.62 -12.51
C GLY A 33 1.26 2.71 -12.04
N VAL A 34 0.77 2.89 -10.82
CA VAL A 34 -0.37 2.14 -10.30
C VAL A 34 -1.63 2.99 -10.47
N GLU A 35 -2.68 2.38 -10.97
CA GLU A 35 -4.02 2.96 -11.20
C GLU A 35 -4.77 3.16 -9.87
N LEU A 36 -4.17 3.93 -8.96
CA LEU A 36 -4.76 4.38 -7.71
C LEU A 36 -5.41 5.74 -7.91
N THR A 37 -6.54 5.93 -7.26
CA THR A 37 -7.08 7.27 -7.01
C THR A 37 -6.11 8.09 -6.16
N ASP A 38 -6.26 9.42 -6.19
CA ASP A 38 -5.41 10.29 -5.37
C ASP A 38 -5.58 10.00 -3.87
N GLU A 39 -6.79 9.66 -3.44
CA GLU A 39 -7.09 9.30 -2.05
C GLU A 39 -6.39 7.99 -1.62
N GLU A 40 -6.42 6.96 -2.46
CA GLU A 40 -5.69 5.71 -2.20
C GLU A 40 -4.19 5.93 -2.18
N ARG A 41 -3.67 6.70 -3.15
CA ARG A 41 -2.24 7.03 -3.23
C ARG A 41 -1.79 7.76 -1.98
N ASP A 42 -2.53 8.77 -1.53
CA ASP A 42 -2.21 9.50 -0.31
C ASP A 42 -2.26 8.61 0.94
N ALA A 43 -3.25 7.70 1.01
CA ALA A 43 -3.35 6.71 2.10
C ALA A 43 -2.14 5.77 2.12
N PHE A 44 -1.63 5.32 0.98
CA PHE A 44 -0.39 4.54 0.93
C PHE A 44 0.84 5.37 1.32
N VAL A 45 0.98 6.58 0.78
CA VAL A 45 2.15 7.45 1.04
C VAL A 45 2.29 7.78 2.52
N ARG A 46 1.17 8.00 3.22
CA ARG A 46 1.13 8.23 4.66
C ARG A 46 1.13 6.95 5.49
N TRP A 47 1.01 5.81 4.83
CA TRP A 47 0.71 4.52 5.45
C TRP A 47 -0.46 4.59 6.45
N ASP A 48 -1.57 5.18 6.02
CA ASP A 48 -2.81 5.24 6.80
C ASP A 48 -3.56 3.91 6.70
N ALA A 49 -3.17 2.95 7.53
CA ALA A 49 -3.74 1.60 7.51
C ALA A 49 -5.25 1.59 7.77
N ARG A 50 -5.78 2.54 8.56
CA ARG A 50 -7.22 2.68 8.77
C ARG A 50 -7.90 3.09 7.47
N LYS A 51 -7.40 4.15 6.83
CA LYS A 51 -7.97 4.65 5.57
C LYS A 51 -7.84 3.63 4.45
N LEU A 52 -6.70 2.94 4.34
CA LEU A 52 -6.51 1.85 3.38
C LEU A 52 -7.53 0.71 3.59
N ASN A 53 -7.91 0.41 4.84
CA ASN A 53 -8.94 -0.57 5.12
C ASN A 53 -10.35 -0.07 4.74
N GLU A 54 -10.67 1.19 5.03
CA GLU A 54 -11.94 1.83 4.62
C GLU A 54 -12.11 1.85 3.09
N LEU A 55 -11.01 2.05 2.35
CA LEU A 55 -10.94 2.00 0.89
C LEU A 55 -11.02 0.56 0.33
N GLY A 56 -11.15 -0.44 1.20
CA GLY A 56 -11.34 -1.85 0.84
C GLY A 56 -10.04 -2.66 0.72
N GLY A 57 -8.94 -2.15 1.24
CA GLY A 57 -7.70 -2.91 1.46
C GLY A 57 -7.90 -4.02 2.50
N SER A 58 -7.35 -5.19 2.23
CA SER A 58 -7.42 -6.35 3.12
C SER A 58 -6.72 -6.06 4.45
N LEU A 59 -7.49 -6.10 5.54
CA LEU A 59 -6.96 -5.95 6.90
C LEU A 59 -5.83 -6.97 7.19
N HIS A 60 -5.99 -8.21 6.72
CA HIS A 60 -4.97 -9.24 6.88
C HIS A 60 -3.63 -8.84 6.23
N LEU A 61 -3.64 -8.19 5.07
CA LEU A 61 -2.41 -7.73 4.43
C LEU A 61 -1.82 -6.52 5.18
N LEU A 62 -2.65 -5.55 5.56
CA LEU A 62 -2.21 -4.33 6.24
C LEU A 62 -1.42 -4.61 7.53
N ILE A 63 -1.82 -5.64 8.29
CA ILE A 63 -1.16 -6.02 9.56
C ILE A 63 -0.02 -7.03 9.39
N SER A 64 0.27 -7.49 8.17
CA SER A 64 1.25 -8.58 7.93
C SER A 64 2.33 -8.25 6.91
N ILE A 65 2.48 -6.98 6.53
CA ILE A 65 3.55 -6.52 5.64
C ILE A 65 4.77 -6.11 6.48
N PRO A 66 5.90 -6.84 6.41
CA PRO A 66 7.03 -6.61 7.29
C PRO A 66 7.64 -5.21 7.17
N GLY A 67 7.69 -4.51 8.31
CA GLY A 67 8.38 -3.23 8.43
C GLY A 67 7.61 -2.05 7.84
N LEU A 68 6.29 -2.17 7.75
CA LEU A 68 5.36 -1.07 7.46
C LEU A 68 4.33 -0.88 8.58
N ASP A 69 4.07 -1.92 9.36
CA ASP A 69 3.50 -1.86 10.70
C ASP A 69 4.27 -0.87 11.59
N GLY A 70 3.75 0.36 11.67
CA GLY A 70 4.25 1.43 12.52
C GLY A 70 3.61 1.39 13.90
N HIS A 71 4.45 1.09 14.89
CA HIS A 71 4.27 1.04 16.35
C HIS A 71 3.78 -0.30 16.93
#